data_AF-A0A6A6KUR0-F1
#
_entry.id   AF-A0A6A6KUR0-F1
#
_cell.length_a   1.000
_cell.length_b   1.000
_cell.length_c   1.000
_cell.angle_alpha   90.00
_cell.angle_beta   90.00
_cell.angle_gamma   90.00
#
_symmetry.space_group_name_H-M   'P 1'
#
loop_
_entity.id
_entity.type
_entity.pdbx_description
1 polymer ?
#
loop_
_entity_poly.entity_id
_entity_poly.type
_entity_poly.pdbx_seq_one_letter_code
_entity_poly.pdbx_strand_id
1 'polypeptide(L)'
;MTTCKNLSTPATPNEKLQATGVESAPDITLYRTIVGALQYLKITRPYIAFSVYKASQYVHSPKLQYWVAVKRATYLIANPIFHSRMKRVEVDYHFVRDKVANKDLQVRYISSKDQVADVLTKRLPSSRHADLRMRLTILTSPDQRVVYALRGEIHVQIVDDKGNMVMDEMVKEGDMFVIPQFYACVARAGSNGFEYIAFKTCGEPRKSPMAGYTSVMRAMPVDVVTNSYNDMSPDEALRVKMSRDPQSMLFSPTRRSMD
;
A
#
# COMPACT_ATOMS: atom_id res chain seq x y z
N MET A 1 -2.03 7.51 38.48
CA MET A 1 -1.93 6.71 37.24
C MET A 1 -0.60 7.01 36.55
N THR A 2 0.53 6.47 37.03
CA THR A 2 1.86 6.95 36.58
C THR A 2 2.90 5.86 36.32
N THR A 3 2.54 4.58 36.22
CA THR A 3 3.49 3.52 35.87
C THR A 3 2.84 2.34 35.13
N CYS A 4 2.51 2.49 33.85
CA CYS A 4 2.13 1.34 33.01
C CYS A 4 2.99 1.32 31.73
N LYS A 5 3.82 0.28 31.59
CA LYS A 5 4.62 -0.01 30.38
C LYS A 5 3.70 -0.29 29.19
N ASN A 6 4.00 0.31 28.04
CA ASN A 6 3.32 0.05 26.78
C ASN A 6 3.46 -1.43 26.40
N LEU A 7 2.34 -2.12 26.15
CA LEU A 7 2.33 -3.54 25.81
C LEU A 7 1.94 -3.71 24.33
N SER A 8 2.93 -4.04 23.49
CA SER A 8 2.69 -4.35 22.07
C SER A 8 1.92 -5.67 21.93
N THR A 9 0.89 -5.61 21.08
CA THR A 9 0.18 -6.66 20.30
C THR A 9 0.07 -8.10 20.86
N PRO A 10 -1.12 -8.74 20.76
CA PRO A 10 -1.30 -10.08 21.29
C PRO A 10 -0.68 -11.11 20.34
N ALA A 11 0.54 -11.53 20.68
CA ALA A 11 1.25 -12.72 20.20
C ALA A 11 1.48 -12.84 18.67
N THR A 12 2.75 -12.86 18.29
CA THR A 12 3.19 -13.27 16.95
C THR A 12 3.08 -14.81 16.82
N PRO A 13 2.59 -15.35 15.69
CA PRO A 13 2.34 -16.79 15.52
C PRO A 13 3.58 -17.70 15.60
N ASN A 14 4.80 -17.15 15.64
CA ASN A 14 6.07 -17.88 15.50
C ASN A 14 7.01 -17.76 16.72
N GLU A 15 6.57 -17.21 17.84
CA GLU A 15 7.43 -17.07 19.02
C GLU A 15 7.48 -18.40 19.81
N LYS A 16 8.61 -19.12 19.72
CA LYS A 16 8.93 -20.21 20.65
C LYS A 16 9.37 -19.59 21.98
N LEU A 17 8.41 -19.37 22.87
CA LEU A 17 8.63 -18.74 24.17
C LEU A 17 9.37 -19.74 25.10
N GLN A 18 10.68 -19.53 25.30
CA GLN A 18 11.46 -20.24 26.31
C GLN A 18 11.22 -19.65 27.70
N ALA A 19 11.24 -20.53 28.71
CA ALA A 19 10.83 -20.24 30.07
C ALA A 19 11.96 -19.61 30.90
N THR A 20 11.82 -18.35 31.25
CA THR A 20 12.54 -17.72 32.37
C THR A 20 11.54 -17.00 33.25
N GLY A 21 11.18 -17.60 34.38
CA GLY A 21 10.38 -16.95 35.42
C GLY A 21 9.39 -17.88 36.11
N VAL A 22 9.68 -18.19 37.37
CA VAL A 22 8.83 -18.95 38.31
C VAL A 22 7.76 -18.01 38.85
N GLU A 23 6.59 -17.94 38.21
CA GLU A 23 5.38 -17.38 38.80
C GLU A 23 4.24 -18.38 38.63
N SER A 24 3.64 -18.79 39.75
CA SER A 24 2.57 -19.80 39.77
C SER A 24 1.32 -19.27 39.06
N ALA A 25 0.65 -20.15 38.31
CA ALA A 25 -0.65 -19.86 37.74
C ALA A 25 -1.71 -19.63 38.85
N PRO A 26 -2.83 -18.94 38.55
CA PRO A 26 -3.88 -18.65 39.53
C PRO A 26 -4.65 -19.90 39.92
N ASP A 27 -5.55 -19.73 40.89
CA ASP A 27 -6.60 -20.71 41.20
C ASP A 27 -7.22 -21.28 39.91
N ILE A 28 -7.16 -22.59 39.79
CA ILE A 28 -7.62 -23.39 38.66
C ILE A 28 -9.10 -23.08 38.39
N THR A 29 -9.89 -22.86 39.44
CA THR A 29 -11.32 -22.57 39.35
C THR A 29 -11.56 -21.25 38.62
N LEU A 30 -10.82 -20.20 38.98
CA LEU A 30 -10.89 -18.88 38.33
C LEU A 30 -10.46 -18.96 36.86
N TYR A 31 -9.38 -19.68 36.58
CA TYR A 31 -8.89 -19.88 35.21
C TYR A 31 -9.96 -20.53 34.32
N ARG A 32 -10.58 -21.62 34.81
CA ARG A 32 -11.63 -22.37 34.10
C ARG A 32 -12.85 -21.50 33.81
N THR A 33 -13.31 -20.71 34.78
CA THR A 33 -14.47 -19.84 34.64
C THR A 33 -14.24 -18.76 33.57
N ILE A 34 -13.08 -18.09 33.61
CA ILE A 34 -12.76 -17.03 32.65
C ILE A 34 -12.59 -17.60 31.25
N VAL A 35 -11.86 -18.70 31.10
CA VAL A 35 -11.70 -19.37 29.79
C VAL A 35 -13.06 -19.82 29.25
N GLY A 36 -13.95 -20.33 30.11
CA GLY A 36 -15.32 -20.69 29.76
C GLY A 36 -16.12 -19.49 29.23
N ALA A 37 -16.09 -18.35 29.93
CA ALA A 37 -16.77 -17.14 29.48
C ALA A 37 -16.20 -16.62 28.14
N LEU A 38 -14.88 -16.64 27.98
CA LEU A 38 -14.21 -16.23 26.74
C LEU A 38 -14.52 -17.18 25.57
N GLN A 39 -14.82 -18.45 25.84
CA GLN A 39 -15.19 -19.43 24.82
C GLN A 39 -16.50 -19.10 24.12
N TYR A 40 -17.45 -18.45 24.82
CA TYR A 40 -18.68 -17.94 24.22
C TYR A 40 -18.42 -16.63 23.46
N LEU A 41 -17.62 -15.74 24.05
CA LEU A 41 -17.29 -14.44 23.47
C LEU A 41 -16.50 -14.55 22.16
N LYS A 42 -15.71 -15.61 21.95
CA LYS A 42 -14.96 -15.79 20.69
C LYS A 42 -15.86 -15.87 19.45
N ILE A 43 -17.14 -16.25 19.61
CA ILE A 43 -18.10 -16.36 18.50
C ILE A 43 -18.43 -14.98 17.94
N THR A 44 -18.58 -13.99 18.82
CA THR A 44 -18.85 -12.59 18.45
C THR A 44 -17.59 -11.73 18.43
N ARG A 45 -16.42 -12.28 18.79
CA ARG A 45 -15.14 -11.56 18.87
C ARG A 45 -14.00 -12.45 18.38
N PRO A 46 -13.87 -12.67 17.06
CA PRO A 46 -12.94 -13.65 16.49
C PRO A 46 -11.46 -13.30 16.73
N TYR A 47 -11.13 -12.03 17.01
CA TYR A 47 -9.76 -11.58 17.25
C TYR A 47 -9.12 -12.14 18.53
N ILE A 48 -9.89 -12.67 19.48
CA ILE A 48 -9.37 -13.39 20.66
C ILE A 48 -9.36 -14.92 20.48
N ALA A 49 -9.90 -15.44 19.37
CA ALA A 49 -10.19 -16.86 19.22
C ALA A 49 -8.95 -17.75 19.35
N PHE A 50 -7.81 -17.33 18.80
CA PHE A 50 -6.56 -18.10 18.88
C PHE A 50 -6.04 -18.21 20.31
N SER A 51 -5.97 -17.09 21.03
CA SER A 51 -5.51 -17.03 22.42
C SER A 51 -6.40 -17.86 23.34
N VAL A 52 -7.72 -17.76 23.15
CA VAL A 52 -8.71 -18.52 23.93
C VAL A 52 -8.65 -20.01 23.59
N TYR A 53 -8.53 -20.36 22.30
CA TYR A 53 -8.36 -21.75 21.86
C TYR A 53 -7.12 -22.39 22.50
N LYS A 54 -5.97 -21.71 22.44
CA LYS A 54 -4.74 -22.20 23.07
C LYS A 54 -4.85 -22.30 24.58
N ALA A 55 -5.47 -21.32 25.26
CA ALA A 55 -5.72 -21.38 26.69
C ALA A 55 -6.67 -22.52 27.09
N SER A 56 -7.70 -22.81 26.28
CA SER A 56 -8.67 -23.88 26.54
C SER A 56 -8.06 -25.29 26.56
N GLN A 57 -6.89 -25.48 25.92
CA GLN A 57 -6.17 -26.75 25.94
C GLN A 57 -5.52 -27.04 27.31
N TYR A 58 -5.37 -26.03 28.17
CA TYR A 58 -4.65 -26.13 29.46
C TYR A 58 -5.56 -25.83 30.66
N VAL A 59 -6.86 -26.11 30.53
CA VAL A 59 -7.90 -25.87 31.55
C VAL A 59 -7.68 -26.71 32.82
N HIS A 60 -7.14 -27.92 32.67
CA HIS A 60 -6.84 -28.83 33.78
C HIS A 60 -5.47 -28.56 34.44
N SER A 61 -4.57 -27.85 33.76
CA SER A 61 -3.25 -27.51 34.27
C SER A 61 -2.85 -26.12 33.73
N PRO A 62 -3.36 -25.05 34.38
CA PRO A 62 -3.11 -23.69 33.93
C PRO A 62 -1.62 -23.38 33.94
N LYS A 63 -1.09 -22.90 32.82
CA LYS A 63 0.28 -22.38 32.74
C LYS A 63 0.26 -20.86 32.76
N LEU A 64 1.25 -20.25 33.42
CA LEU A 64 1.37 -18.80 33.55
C LEU A 64 1.28 -18.07 32.19
N GLN A 65 1.95 -18.61 31.17
CA GLN A 65 1.93 -18.06 29.81
C GLN A 65 0.50 -17.91 29.24
N TYR A 66 -0.35 -18.91 29.46
CA TYR A 66 -1.73 -18.88 28.99
C TYR A 66 -2.61 -18.04 29.89
N TRP A 67 -2.27 -17.93 31.17
CA TRP A 67 -2.94 -16.99 32.07
C TRP A 67 -2.71 -15.53 31.66
N VAL A 68 -1.49 -15.17 31.28
CA VAL A 68 -1.18 -13.84 30.74
C VAL A 68 -1.98 -13.58 29.46
N ALA A 69 -2.10 -14.57 28.58
CA ALA A 69 -2.91 -14.46 27.36
C ALA A 69 -4.41 -14.27 27.66
N VAL A 70 -4.95 -15.00 28.63
CA VAL A 70 -6.35 -14.88 29.08
C VAL A 70 -6.62 -13.49 29.68
N LYS A 71 -5.74 -12.99 30.55
CA LYS A 71 -5.85 -11.62 31.10
C LYS A 71 -5.84 -10.57 29.98
N ARG A 72 -4.92 -10.69 29.02
CA ARG A 72 -4.85 -9.80 27.85
C ARG A 72 -6.14 -9.83 27.03
N ALA A 73 -6.73 -11.00 26.79
CA ALA A 73 -8.00 -11.11 26.07
C ALA A 73 -9.14 -10.38 26.80
N THR A 74 -9.22 -10.49 28.13
CA THR A 74 -10.20 -9.75 28.94
C THR A 74 -10.00 -8.24 28.87
N TYR A 75 -8.76 -7.74 28.95
CA TYR A 75 -8.45 -6.31 28.81
C TYR A 75 -8.79 -5.78 27.42
N LEU A 76 -8.51 -6.54 26.36
CA LEU A 76 -8.84 -6.17 24.98
C LEU A 76 -10.35 -6.07 24.75
N ILE A 77 -11.12 -6.91 25.43
CA ILE A 77 -12.58 -6.85 25.43
C ILE A 77 -13.09 -5.62 26.19
N ALA A 78 -12.50 -5.31 27.34
CA ALA A 78 -12.95 -4.23 28.21
C ALA A 78 -12.58 -2.84 27.70
N ASN A 79 -11.52 -2.72 26.88
CA ASN A 79 -11.04 -1.43 26.38
C ASN A 79 -11.69 -1.04 25.03
N PRO A 80 -12.53 0.02 24.98
CA PRO A 80 -13.26 0.42 23.77
C PRO A 80 -12.37 0.83 22.60
N ILE A 81 -11.17 1.36 22.86
CA ILE A 81 -10.23 1.85 21.83
C ILE A 81 -9.55 0.67 21.12
N PHE A 82 -9.17 -0.38 21.86
CA PHE A 82 -8.63 -1.58 21.24
C PHE A 82 -9.72 -2.40 20.56
N HIS A 83 -10.92 -2.44 21.17
CA HIS A 83 -12.09 -3.05 20.56
C HIS A 83 -12.43 -2.41 19.20
N SER A 84 -12.34 -1.08 19.06
CA SER A 84 -12.62 -0.41 17.78
C SER A 84 -11.58 -0.69 16.69
N ARG A 85 -10.29 -0.80 17.03
CA ARG A 85 -9.23 -1.22 16.09
C ARG A 85 -9.40 -2.68 15.66
N MET A 86 -9.78 -3.55 16.58
CA MET A 86 -9.99 -4.98 16.32
C MET A 86 -11.35 -5.27 15.64
N LYS A 87 -12.33 -4.37 15.77
CA LYS A 87 -13.61 -4.44 15.04
C LYS A 87 -13.41 -4.46 13.53
N ARG A 88 -12.38 -3.79 12.99
CA ARG A 88 -12.06 -3.88 11.56
C ARG A 88 -11.63 -5.29 11.15
N VAL A 89 -10.78 -5.94 11.94
CA VAL A 89 -10.34 -7.33 11.73
C VAL A 89 -11.51 -8.31 11.82
N GLU A 90 -12.46 -8.05 12.72
CA GLU A 90 -13.70 -8.81 12.84
C GLU A 90 -14.61 -8.65 11.61
N VAL A 91 -14.78 -7.43 11.11
CA VAL A 91 -15.52 -7.15 9.87
C VAL A 91 -14.88 -7.85 8.67
N ASP A 92 -13.56 -7.80 8.54
CA ASP A 92 -12.85 -8.46 7.44
C ASP A 92 -12.99 -9.98 7.51
N TYR A 93 -12.95 -10.57 8.72
CA TYR A 93 -13.18 -12.00 8.92
C TYR A 93 -14.59 -12.43 8.50
N HIS A 94 -15.62 -11.71 8.94
CA HIS A 94 -17.00 -11.99 8.56
C HIS A 94 -17.21 -11.82 7.06
N PHE A 95 -16.67 -10.75 6.48
CA PHE A 95 -16.72 -10.50 5.04
C PHE A 95 -16.13 -11.65 4.24
N VAL A 96 -14.90 -12.11 4.57
CA VAL A 96 -14.26 -13.23 3.86
C VAL A 96 -15.04 -14.52 4.06
N ARG A 97 -15.49 -14.82 5.29
CA ARG A 97 -16.27 -16.02 5.60
C ARG A 97 -17.57 -16.07 4.80
N ASP A 98 -18.32 -14.98 4.76
CA ASP A 98 -19.60 -14.91 4.06
C ASP A 98 -19.40 -15.07 2.55
N LYS A 99 -18.35 -14.47 1.99
CA LYS A 99 -17.97 -14.65 0.59
C LYS A 99 -17.57 -16.09 0.26
N VAL A 100 -16.87 -16.77 1.16
CA VAL A 100 -16.53 -18.20 0.97
C VAL A 100 -17.78 -19.09 1.11
N ALA A 101 -18.65 -18.81 2.07
CA ALA A 101 -19.89 -19.56 2.28
C ALA A 101 -20.86 -19.42 1.08
N ASN A 102 -20.94 -18.22 0.51
CA ASN A 102 -21.74 -17.93 -0.68
C ASN A 102 -21.10 -18.39 -2.00
N LYS A 103 -19.90 -19.01 -1.94
CA LYS A 103 -19.11 -19.46 -3.09
C LYS A 103 -18.61 -18.34 -4.02
N ASP A 104 -18.70 -17.08 -3.60
CA ASP A 104 -18.09 -15.92 -4.26
C ASP A 104 -16.56 -15.99 -4.21
N LEU A 105 -16.00 -16.62 -3.17
CA LEU A 105 -14.56 -16.86 -3.01
C LEU A 105 -14.27 -18.36 -2.85
N GLN A 106 -13.39 -18.89 -3.69
CA GLN A 106 -12.85 -20.25 -3.53
C GLN A 106 -11.49 -20.20 -2.87
N VAL A 107 -11.37 -20.80 -1.68
CA VAL A 107 -10.09 -20.97 -1.01
C VAL A 107 -9.39 -22.20 -1.58
N ARG A 108 -8.27 -21.99 -2.27
CA ARG A 108 -7.41 -23.06 -2.78
C ARG A 108 -6.01 -22.90 -2.21
N TYR A 109 -5.37 -24.03 -1.91
CA TYR A 109 -3.95 -24.02 -1.57
C TYR A 109 -3.14 -23.61 -2.80
N ILE A 110 -2.25 -22.64 -2.61
CA ILE A 110 -1.26 -22.23 -3.60
C ILE A 110 0.10 -22.40 -2.95
N SER A 111 1.01 -23.09 -3.64
CA SER A 111 2.40 -23.23 -3.20
C SER A 111 3.06 -21.86 -3.09
N SER A 112 3.95 -21.66 -2.11
CA SER A 112 4.71 -20.40 -2.00
C SER A 112 5.53 -20.07 -3.25
N LYS A 113 5.83 -21.07 -4.09
CA LYS A 113 6.48 -20.89 -5.39
C LYS A 113 5.58 -20.23 -6.45
N ASP A 114 4.26 -20.32 -6.27
CA ASP A 114 3.27 -19.85 -7.25
C ASP A 114 2.39 -18.72 -6.69
N GLN A 115 2.67 -18.26 -5.47
CA GLN A 115 1.93 -17.19 -4.80
C GLN A 115 2.33 -15.81 -5.35
N VAL A 116 1.80 -15.44 -6.52
CA VAL A 116 2.08 -14.13 -7.17
C VAL A 116 1.73 -12.92 -6.30
N ALA A 117 0.78 -13.06 -5.37
CA ALA A 117 0.41 -12.02 -4.41
C ALA A 117 1.56 -11.63 -3.46
N ASP A 118 2.61 -12.45 -3.35
CA ASP A 118 3.79 -12.14 -2.53
C ASP A 118 4.51 -10.88 -3.01
N VAL A 119 4.43 -10.54 -4.30
CA VAL A 119 5.00 -9.29 -4.86
C VAL A 119 4.41 -8.05 -4.18
N LEU A 120 3.13 -8.09 -3.82
CA LEU A 120 2.43 -6.94 -3.24
C LEU A 120 2.46 -6.92 -1.71
N THR A 121 2.80 -8.05 -1.08
CA THR A 121 2.59 -8.26 0.36
C THR A 121 3.87 -8.54 1.14
N LYS A 122 4.97 -8.89 0.46
CA LYS A 122 6.23 -9.28 1.10
C LYS A 122 7.41 -8.51 0.50
N ARG A 123 8.46 -8.32 1.32
CA ARG A 123 9.78 -7.93 0.83
C ARG A 123 10.46 -9.18 0.25
N LEU A 124 10.71 -9.19 -1.06
CA LEU A 124 11.27 -10.33 -1.78
C LEU A 124 12.68 -10.02 -2.31
N PRO A 125 13.59 -11.01 -2.39
CA PRO A 125 14.86 -10.87 -3.11
C PRO A 125 14.65 -10.51 -4.59
N SER A 126 15.55 -9.73 -5.17
CA SER A 126 15.41 -9.17 -6.53
C SER A 126 15.12 -10.22 -7.61
N SER A 127 15.78 -11.39 -7.54
CA SER A 127 15.56 -12.51 -8.47
C SER A 127 14.13 -13.05 -8.39
N ARG A 128 13.61 -13.23 -7.19
CA ARG A 128 12.25 -13.73 -6.94
C ARG A 128 11.19 -12.70 -7.29
N HIS A 129 11.46 -11.43 -7.01
CA HIS A 129 10.59 -10.33 -7.41
C HIS A 129 10.47 -10.24 -8.94
N ALA A 130 11.58 -10.40 -9.67
CA ALA A 130 11.58 -10.40 -11.14
C ALA A 130 10.79 -11.57 -11.74
N ASP A 131 10.97 -12.80 -11.22
CA ASP A 131 10.21 -13.98 -11.64
C ASP A 131 8.70 -13.79 -11.43
N LEU A 132 8.27 -13.38 -10.24
CA LEU A 132 6.85 -13.16 -9.96
C LEU A 132 6.27 -11.96 -10.75
N ARG A 133 7.08 -10.94 -11.04
CA ARG A 133 6.69 -9.80 -11.88
C ARG A 133 6.44 -10.22 -13.33
N MET A 134 7.28 -11.09 -13.89
CA MET A 134 7.02 -11.69 -15.22
C MET A 134 5.73 -12.51 -15.23
N ARG A 135 5.47 -13.28 -14.17
CA ARG A 135 4.22 -14.08 -14.05
C ARG A 135 2.96 -13.24 -13.96
N LEU A 136 3.07 -11.99 -13.50
CA LEU A 136 1.99 -11.00 -13.52
C LEU A 136 1.88 -10.28 -14.89
N THR A 137 2.63 -10.72 -15.90
CA THR A 137 2.69 -10.11 -17.24
C THR A 137 3.09 -8.64 -17.20
N ILE A 138 3.82 -8.23 -16.16
CA ILE A 138 4.44 -6.91 -16.10
C ILE A 138 5.73 -6.99 -16.93
N LEU A 139 5.54 -7.08 -18.25
CA LEU A 139 6.61 -7.16 -19.22
C LEU A 139 7.35 -5.81 -19.27
N THR A 140 8.66 -5.86 -19.15
CA THR A 140 9.56 -4.77 -19.54
C THR A 140 9.76 -4.82 -21.06
N SER A 141 8.68 -4.77 -21.84
CA SER A 141 8.84 -4.41 -23.25
C SER A 141 9.27 -2.94 -23.27
N PRO A 142 10.38 -2.56 -23.94
CA PRO A 142 10.80 -1.17 -24.03
C PRO A 142 9.71 -0.41 -24.79
N ASP A 143 8.79 0.21 -24.05
CA ASP A 143 7.75 1.08 -24.59
C ASP A 143 8.41 2.43 -24.92
N GLN A 144 9.20 2.42 -25.99
CA GLN A 144 9.85 3.61 -26.53
C GLN A 144 8.82 4.39 -27.35
N ARG A 145 8.87 5.71 -27.22
CA ARG A 145 8.03 6.60 -28.02
C ARG A 145 8.92 7.39 -28.96
N VAL A 146 8.65 7.29 -30.25
CA VAL A 146 9.29 8.13 -31.25
C VAL A 146 8.28 9.19 -31.66
N VAL A 147 8.62 10.45 -31.46
CA VAL A 147 7.75 11.59 -31.78
C VAL A 147 8.29 12.28 -33.01
N TYR A 148 7.45 12.43 -34.03
CA TYR A 148 7.75 13.17 -35.25
C TYR A 148 6.94 14.48 -35.26
N ALA A 149 7.62 15.61 -35.44
CA ALA A 149 7.01 16.93 -35.48
C ALA A 149 6.42 17.20 -36.87
N LEU A 150 5.09 17.31 -36.94
CA LEU A 150 4.38 17.61 -38.19
C LEU A 150 4.39 19.10 -38.49
N ARG A 151 4.12 19.94 -37.48
CA ARG A 151 3.99 21.40 -37.63
C ARG A 151 4.30 22.13 -36.33
N GLY A 152 4.83 23.34 -36.46
CA GLY A 152 5.10 24.23 -35.33
C GLY A 152 6.40 23.90 -34.59
N GLU A 153 6.49 24.34 -33.34
CA GLU A 153 7.68 24.15 -32.52
C GLU A 153 7.32 23.79 -31.07
N ILE A 154 8.18 23.01 -30.43
CA ILE A 154 7.97 22.56 -29.06
C ILE A 154 9.28 22.54 -28.28
N HIS A 155 9.24 23.10 -27.08
CA HIS A 155 10.32 22.97 -26.11
C HIS A 155 10.10 21.70 -25.30
N VAL A 156 11.03 20.76 -25.38
CA VAL A 156 10.91 19.43 -24.77
C VAL A 156 12.06 19.20 -23.81
N GLN A 157 11.68 18.80 -22.60
CA GLN A 157 12.60 18.39 -21.55
C GLN A 157 12.38 16.91 -21.22
N ILE A 158 13.45 16.14 -21.17
CA ILE A 158 13.43 14.71 -20.86
C ILE A 158 14.44 14.43 -19.76
N VAL A 159 13.99 13.75 -18.71
CA VAL A 159 14.79 13.40 -17.53
C VAL A 159 14.84 11.87 -17.38
N ASP A 160 16.02 11.34 -17.10
CA ASP A 160 16.24 9.91 -16.86
C ASP A 160 15.78 9.45 -15.45
N ASP A 161 15.93 8.16 -15.17
CA ASP A 161 15.58 7.54 -13.88
C ASP A 161 16.50 7.98 -12.72
N LYS A 162 17.64 8.62 -13.02
CA LYS A 162 18.59 9.15 -12.04
C LYS A 162 18.38 10.65 -11.79
N GLY A 163 17.48 11.30 -12.52
CA GLY A 163 17.21 12.73 -12.41
C GLY A 163 18.11 13.61 -13.28
N ASN A 164 18.90 13.04 -14.20
CA ASN A 164 19.71 13.82 -15.13
C ASN A 164 18.85 14.31 -16.30
N MET A 165 19.03 15.58 -16.68
CA MET A 165 18.43 16.11 -17.91
C MET A 165 19.14 15.50 -19.12
N VAL A 166 18.41 14.70 -19.90
CA VAL A 166 18.92 14.03 -21.10
C VAL A 166 18.60 14.82 -22.36
N MET A 167 17.55 15.63 -22.35
CA MET A 167 17.19 16.52 -23.46
C MET A 167 16.56 17.78 -22.91
N ASP A 168 16.96 18.95 -23.41
CA ASP A 168 16.35 20.25 -23.12
C ASP A 168 16.50 21.14 -24.35
N GLU A 169 15.63 20.89 -25.35
CA GLU A 169 15.81 21.44 -26.69
C GLU A 169 14.48 21.89 -27.32
N MET A 170 14.59 22.80 -28.30
CA MET A 170 13.48 23.23 -29.13
C MET A 170 13.43 22.36 -30.40
N VAL A 171 12.39 21.55 -30.54
CA VAL A 171 12.13 20.69 -31.69
C VAL A 171 11.21 21.41 -32.66
N LYS A 172 11.56 21.40 -33.95
CA LYS A 172 10.79 22.08 -35.02
C LYS A 172 10.17 21.07 -35.98
N GLU A 173 9.28 21.57 -36.82
CA GLU A 173 8.70 20.80 -37.93
C GLU A 173 9.78 20.08 -38.76
N GLY A 174 9.56 18.79 -39.03
CA GLY A 174 10.49 17.92 -39.75
C GLY A 174 11.45 17.13 -38.86
N ASP A 175 11.60 17.52 -37.59
CA ASP A 175 12.46 16.81 -36.65
C ASP A 175 11.75 15.65 -35.96
N MET A 176 12.54 14.72 -35.41
CA MET A 176 12.06 13.65 -34.54
C MET A 176 12.90 13.53 -33.29
N PHE A 177 12.26 13.11 -32.19
CA PHE A 177 12.93 12.80 -30.94
C PHE A 177 12.36 11.54 -30.30
N VAL A 178 13.14 10.91 -29.43
CA VAL A 178 12.77 9.66 -28.76
C VAL A 178 12.62 9.92 -27.28
N ILE A 179 11.51 9.41 -26.71
CA ILE A 179 11.30 9.34 -25.27
C ILE A 179 11.44 7.87 -24.86
N PRO A 180 12.55 7.49 -24.20
CA PRO A 180 12.73 6.15 -23.67
C PRO A 180 11.68 5.79 -22.62
N GLN A 181 11.45 4.49 -22.40
CA GLN A 181 10.50 4.03 -21.40
C GLN A 181 10.94 4.48 -19.99
N PHE A 182 9.98 4.89 -19.17
CA PHE A 182 10.15 5.38 -17.80
C PHE A 182 10.83 6.75 -17.63
N TYR A 183 11.26 7.38 -18.73
CA TYR A 183 11.79 8.74 -18.65
C TYR A 183 10.64 9.72 -18.46
N ALA A 184 10.87 10.72 -17.62
CA ALA A 184 9.92 11.80 -17.43
C ALA A 184 10.09 12.80 -18.58
N CYS A 185 8.97 13.23 -19.17
CA CYS A 185 8.99 14.23 -20.24
C CYS A 185 7.99 15.34 -19.93
N VAL A 186 8.42 16.58 -20.11
CA VAL A 186 7.56 17.78 -20.16
C VAL A 186 7.79 18.48 -21.48
N ALA A 187 6.72 19.03 -22.02
CA ALA A 187 6.69 19.57 -23.36
C ALA A 187 5.79 20.81 -23.38
N ARG A 188 6.30 21.91 -23.96
CA ARG A 188 5.59 23.17 -24.06
C ARG A 188 5.62 23.67 -25.50
N ALA A 189 4.45 23.78 -26.11
CA ALA A 189 4.32 24.32 -27.46
C ALA A 189 4.73 25.80 -27.52
N GLY A 190 5.32 26.19 -28.65
CA GLY A 190 5.58 27.59 -28.99
C GLY A 190 4.29 28.39 -29.29
N SER A 191 4.45 29.61 -29.79
CA SER A 191 3.32 30.52 -30.05
C SER A 191 2.37 30.01 -31.14
N ASN A 192 2.89 29.23 -32.09
CA ASN A 192 2.16 28.79 -33.28
C ASN A 192 1.47 27.42 -33.07
N GLY A 193 1.46 26.91 -31.85
CA GLY A 193 1.02 25.56 -31.55
C GLY A 193 2.02 24.49 -31.99
N PHE A 194 1.66 23.23 -31.79
CA PHE A 194 2.50 22.10 -32.17
C PHE A 194 1.63 20.88 -32.51
N GLU A 195 1.86 20.28 -33.68
CA GLU A 195 1.21 19.05 -34.13
C GLU A 195 2.26 17.96 -34.29
N TYR A 196 1.95 16.74 -33.84
CA TYR A 196 2.89 15.63 -33.87
C TYR A 196 2.21 14.28 -34.02
N ILE A 197 2.98 13.30 -34.49
CA ILE A 197 2.64 11.88 -34.45
C ILE A 197 3.62 11.19 -33.51
N ALA A 198 3.13 10.29 -32.66
CA ALA A 198 3.96 9.49 -31.77
C ALA A 198 3.78 7.99 -32.08
N PHE A 199 4.85 7.36 -32.55
CA PHE A 199 4.93 5.92 -32.72
C PHE A 199 5.28 5.27 -31.38
N LYS A 200 4.59 4.17 -31.05
CA LYS A 200 4.81 3.43 -29.81
C LYS A 200 4.94 1.95 -30.12
N THR A 201 5.80 1.28 -29.39
CA THR A 201 6.13 -0.14 -29.61
C THR A 201 5.14 -1.11 -28.94
N CYS A 202 4.14 -0.59 -28.21
CA CYS A 202 3.10 -1.37 -27.53
C CYS A 202 1.69 -1.11 -28.09
N GLY A 203 0.86 -2.16 -28.15
CA GLY A 203 -0.54 -2.09 -28.61
C GLY A 203 -1.50 -1.41 -27.62
N GLU A 204 -1.16 -1.38 -26.32
CA GLU A 204 -1.95 -0.69 -25.28
C GLU A 204 -1.07 0.26 -24.45
N PRO A 205 -0.59 1.36 -25.03
CA PRO A 205 0.38 2.23 -24.39
C PRO A 205 -0.28 3.08 -23.29
N ARG A 206 0.14 2.89 -22.03
CA ARG A 206 -0.35 3.67 -20.89
C ARG A 206 0.56 4.86 -20.57
N LYS A 207 -0.04 5.95 -20.07
CA LYS A 207 0.66 7.14 -19.58
C LYS A 207 0.32 7.35 -18.10
N SER A 208 1.33 7.67 -17.30
CA SER A 208 1.16 8.05 -15.90
C SER A 208 1.50 9.54 -15.74
N PRO A 209 0.52 10.45 -15.76
CA PRO A 209 0.80 11.87 -15.65
C PRO A 209 1.28 12.22 -14.23
N MET A 210 2.19 13.18 -14.13
CA MET A 210 2.72 13.63 -12.84
C MET A 210 1.90 14.75 -12.19
N ALA A 211 1.21 15.56 -13.00
CA ALA A 211 0.30 16.60 -12.53
C ALA A 211 -1.08 16.46 -13.19
N GLY A 212 -2.12 17.02 -12.58
CA GLY A 212 -3.50 17.00 -13.11
C GLY A 212 -4.43 15.97 -12.45
N TYR A 213 -5.66 15.84 -12.99
CA TYR A 213 -6.75 15.05 -12.41
C TYR A 213 -6.43 13.55 -12.26
N THR A 214 -5.78 12.94 -13.24
CA THR A 214 -5.44 11.50 -13.21
C THR A 214 -3.99 11.24 -12.76
N SER A 215 -3.36 12.20 -12.09
CA SER A 215 -1.93 12.16 -11.79
C SER A 215 -1.57 11.34 -10.56
N VAL A 216 -0.32 10.87 -10.55
CA VAL A 216 0.25 10.18 -9.38
C VAL A 216 0.27 11.12 -8.17
N MET A 217 0.62 12.39 -8.34
CA MET A 217 0.64 13.37 -7.26
C MET A 217 -0.74 13.53 -6.62
N ARG A 218 -1.81 13.59 -7.42
CA ARG A 218 -3.18 13.67 -6.88
C ARG A 218 -3.55 12.41 -6.09
N ALA A 219 -3.15 11.24 -6.57
CA ALA A 219 -3.45 9.95 -5.96
C ALA A 219 -2.70 9.70 -4.63
N MET A 220 -1.53 10.34 -4.42
CA MET A 220 -0.79 10.22 -3.16
C MET A 220 -1.52 10.90 -1.99
N PRO A 221 -1.51 10.34 -0.77
CA PRO A 221 -2.01 11.04 0.41
C PRO A 221 -1.28 12.37 0.65
N VAL A 222 -1.98 13.38 1.21
CA VAL A 222 -1.37 14.69 1.47
C VAL A 222 -0.15 14.58 2.39
N ASP A 223 -0.24 13.76 3.43
CA ASP A 223 0.85 13.52 4.39
C ASP A 223 2.11 12.91 3.75
N VAL A 224 1.93 12.13 2.67
CA VAL A 224 3.06 11.57 1.93
C VAL A 224 3.77 12.68 1.16
N VAL A 225 3.02 13.56 0.51
CA VAL A 225 3.58 14.68 -0.24
C VAL A 225 4.28 15.67 0.70
N THR A 226 3.68 16.01 1.84
CA THR A 226 4.29 16.94 2.82
C THR A 226 5.64 16.42 3.31
N ASN A 227 5.71 15.14 3.67
CA ASN A 227 6.94 14.53 4.18
C ASN A 227 7.99 14.25 3.08
N SER A 228 7.56 14.07 1.82
CA SER A 228 8.48 13.74 0.72
C SER A 228 9.24 14.96 0.20
N TYR A 229 8.70 16.17 0.36
CA TYR A 229 9.27 17.41 -0.18
C TYR A 229 9.70 18.38 0.93
N ASN A 230 10.69 17.99 1.75
CA ASN A 230 11.31 18.84 2.78
C ASN A 230 10.30 19.52 3.73
N ASP A 231 9.41 18.73 4.35
CA ASP A 231 8.42 19.18 5.34
C ASP A 231 7.55 20.35 4.85
N MET A 232 7.06 20.23 3.62
CA MET A 232 6.11 21.15 3.01
C MET A 232 4.83 21.27 3.83
N SER A 233 4.25 22.48 3.93
CA SER A 233 2.99 22.69 4.64
C SER A 233 1.82 21.90 3.98
N PRO A 234 0.83 21.41 4.74
CA PRO A 234 -0.32 20.69 4.18
C PRO A 234 -1.07 21.47 3.08
N ASP A 235 -1.18 22.79 3.23
CA ASP A 235 -1.83 23.67 2.24
C ASP A 235 -1.03 23.78 0.94
N GLU A 236 0.30 23.81 1.04
CA GLU A 236 1.17 23.80 -0.12
C GLU A 236 1.15 22.45 -0.83
N ALA A 237 1.14 21.35 -0.07
CA ALA A 237 0.96 20.01 -0.64
C ALA A 237 -0.39 19.87 -1.36
N LEU A 238 -1.47 20.43 -0.80
CA LEU A 238 -2.76 20.50 -1.47
C LEU A 238 -2.71 21.33 -2.76
N ARG A 239 -2.01 22.47 -2.76
CA ARG A 239 -1.80 23.27 -3.98
C ARG A 239 -1.04 22.50 -5.05
N VAL A 240 0.03 21.80 -4.70
CA VAL A 240 0.79 20.96 -5.65
C VAL A 240 -0.12 19.88 -6.26
N LYS A 241 -0.97 19.24 -5.44
CA LYS A 241 -1.90 18.20 -5.89
C LYS A 241 -3.05 18.71 -6.75
N MET A 242 -3.61 19.88 -6.42
CA MET A 242 -4.90 20.36 -6.95
C MET A 242 -4.79 21.55 -7.91
N SER A 243 -3.63 22.20 -8.04
CA SER A 243 -3.45 23.42 -8.88
C SER A 243 -3.83 23.27 -10.35
N ARG A 244 -3.86 22.04 -10.87
CA ARG A 244 -4.17 21.73 -12.27
C ARG A 244 -5.50 21.01 -12.46
N ASP A 245 -6.36 20.94 -11.45
CA ASP A 245 -7.72 20.39 -11.57
C ASP A 245 -8.59 21.30 -12.47
N PRO A 246 -9.36 20.81 -13.46
CA PRO A 246 -9.61 19.42 -13.90
C PRO A 246 -8.74 18.91 -15.06
N GLN A 247 -7.66 19.61 -15.41
CA GLN A 247 -6.78 19.24 -16.51
C GLN A 247 -5.98 17.96 -16.17
N SER A 248 -5.68 17.12 -17.17
CA SER A 248 -4.96 15.85 -16.96
C SER A 248 -3.66 15.79 -17.75
N MET A 249 -3.73 15.79 -19.08
CA MET A 249 -2.56 15.59 -19.96
C MET A 249 -2.12 16.86 -20.69
N LEU A 250 -3.08 17.74 -21.01
CA LEU A 250 -2.84 19.01 -21.67
C LEU A 250 -3.23 20.12 -20.71
N PHE A 251 -2.30 21.04 -20.48
CA PHE A 251 -2.50 22.16 -19.59
C PHE A 251 -2.60 23.44 -20.41
N SER A 252 -3.66 24.20 -20.20
CA SER A 252 -3.78 25.52 -20.83
C SER A 252 -2.71 26.46 -20.28
N PRO A 253 -2.15 27.36 -21.12
CA PRO A 253 -1.23 28.38 -20.66
C PRO A 253 -1.90 29.23 -19.58
N THR A 254 -1.38 29.21 -18.36
CA THR A 254 -1.79 30.17 -17.34
C THR A 254 -1.15 31.51 -17.67
N ARG A 255 -1.94 32.52 -18.09
CA ARG A 255 -1.44 33.90 -18.15
C ARG A 255 -1.03 34.29 -16.74
N ARG A 256 0.27 34.39 -16.47
CA ARG A 256 0.72 35.28 -15.40
C ARG A 256 0.48 36.69 -15.93
N SER A 257 -0.40 37.46 -15.28
CA SER A 257 -0.27 38.91 -15.34
C SER A 257 1.14 39.21 -14.82
N MET A 258 1.98 39.76 -15.68
CA MET A 258 3.20 40.41 -15.24
C MET A 258 2.73 41.68 -14.53
N ASP A 259 2.90 41.73 -13.20
CA ASP A 259 3.05 42.98 -12.47
C ASP A 259 4.52 43.40 -12.54
#